data_AF-A0A6D0U7V9-F1
#
_entry.id   AF-A0A6D0U7V9-F1
#
_cell.length_a   1.000
_cell.length_b   1.000
_cell.length_c   1.000
_cell.angle_alpha   90.00
_cell.angle_beta   90.00
_cell.angle_gamma   90.00
#
_symmetry.space_group_name_H-M   'P 1'
#
loop_
_entity.id
_entity.type
_entity.pdbx_description
1 polymer ?
#
loop_
_entity_poly.entity_id
_entity_poly.type
_entity_poly.pdbx_seq_one_letter_code
_entity_poly.pdbx_strand_id
1 'polypeptide(L)' 'DVRTIVELGKAIDFDARTAIPFEGERHNALDDARYQAKYVSVIWQKLIPSQADF' A
#
# COMPACT_ATOMS: atom_id res chain seq x y z
N ASP A 1 4.93 -10.75 -2.66
CA ASP A 1 5.81 -9.79 -3.36
C ASP A 1 5.11 -8.43 -3.38
N VAL A 2 5.84 -7.36 -3.06
CA VAL A 2 5.28 -6.00 -2.95
C VAL A 2 4.73 -5.51 -4.30
N ARG A 3 5.33 -5.91 -5.43
CA ARG A 3 4.87 -5.53 -6.77
C ARG A 3 3.51 -6.14 -7.07
N THR A 4 3.26 -7.38 -6.69
CA THR A 4 1.94 -8.02 -6.88
C THR A 4 0.82 -7.22 -6.21
N ILE A 5 0.99 -6.81 -4.95
CA ILE A 5 -0.03 -6.02 -4.25
C ILE A 5 -0.23 -4.65 -4.93
N VAL A 6 0.85 -3.99 -5.38
CA VAL A 6 0.73 -2.72 -6.12
C VAL A 6 -0.07 -2.89 -7.41
N GLU A 7 0.14 -3.96 -8.16
CA GLU A 7 -0.63 -4.22 -9.39
C GLU A 7 -2.11 -4.52 -9.08
N LEU A 8 -2.42 -5.19 -7.96
CA LEU A 8 -3.80 -5.35 -7.51
C LEU A 8 -4.46 -4.01 -7.13
N GLY A 9 -3.71 -3.11 -6.51
CA GLY A 9 -4.18 -1.75 -6.21
C GLY A 9 -4.57 -0.99 -7.48
N LYS A 10 -3.72 -1.03 -8.51
CA LYS A 10 -4.04 -0.42 -9.81
C LYS A 10 -5.27 -1.04 -10.48
N ALA A 11 -5.47 -2.35 -10.34
CA ALA A 11 -6.64 -3.04 -10.88
C ALA A 11 -7.97 -2.57 -10.27
N ILE A 12 -7.93 -1.97 -9.07
CA ILE A 12 -9.08 -1.32 -8.41
C ILE A 12 -9.00 0.22 -8.46
N ASP A 13 -8.27 0.76 -9.44
CA ASP A 13 -8.05 2.19 -9.66
C ASP A 13 -7.46 2.95 -8.45
N PHE A 14 -6.60 2.27 -7.69
CA PHE A 14 -5.93 2.85 -6.53
C PHE A 14 -4.40 2.76 -6.66
N ASP A 15 -3.76 3.89 -6.98
CA ASP A 15 -2.31 4.02 -6.94
C ASP A 15 -1.81 4.46 -5.56
N ALA A 16 -1.42 3.49 -4.76
CA ALA A 16 -0.98 3.72 -3.39
C ALA A 16 0.36 4.47 -3.28
N ARG A 17 1.21 4.47 -4.33
CA ARG A 17 2.52 5.15 -4.30
C ARG A 17 2.39 6.67 -4.48
N THR A 18 1.33 7.11 -5.15
CA THR A 18 1.01 8.54 -5.30
C THR A 18 0.13 9.03 -4.15
N ALA A 19 -0.80 8.19 -3.68
CA ALA A 19 -1.71 8.53 -2.59
C ALA A 19 -1.03 8.63 -1.22
N ILE A 20 0.02 7.83 -0.98
CA ILE A 20 0.70 7.77 0.31
C ILE A 20 2.06 8.45 0.17
N PRO A 21 2.28 9.59 0.85
CA PRO A 21 3.58 10.26 0.84
C PRO A 21 4.62 9.41 1.58
N PHE A 22 5.85 9.48 1.09
CA PHE A 22 6.99 8.88 1.79
C PHE A 22 7.31 9.67 3.06
N GLU A 23 7.56 8.97 4.15
CA GLU A 23 7.95 9.54 5.45
C GLU A 23 9.30 8.94 5.85
N GLY A 24 10.25 9.79 6.25
CA GLY A 24 11.60 9.38 6.67
C GLY A 24 12.69 9.75 5.68
N GLU A 25 13.84 9.09 5.78
CA GLU A 25 14.99 9.29 4.91
C GLU A 25 14.96 8.32 3.73
N ARG A 26 15.08 8.84 2.50
CA ARG A 26 15.14 7.98 1.31
C ARG A 26 16.43 7.19 1.28
N HIS A 27 16.34 5.95 0.80
CA HIS A 27 17.44 4.99 0.80
C HIS A 27 17.87 4.55 2.22
N ASN A 28 17.09 4.89 3.25
CA ASN A 28 17.15 4.23 4.53
C ASN A 28 16.29 2.97 4.47
N ALA A 29 16.92 1.81 4.66
CA ALA A 29 16.24 0.52 4.50
C ALA A 29 15.02 0.34 5.44
N LEU A 30 15.06 0.92 6.65
CA LEU A 30 13.96 0.83 7.60
C LEU A 30 12.78 1.71 7.16
N ASP A 31 13.05 2.94 6.74
CA ASP A 31 12.00 3.86 6.29
C ASP A 31 11.37 3.38 4.98
N ASP A 32 12.17 2.84 4.07
CA ASP A 32 11.70 2.17 2.86
C ASP A 32 10.77 0.98 3.21
N ALA A 33 11.16 0.13 4.16
CA ALA A 33 10.34 -1.00 4.59
C ALA A 33 9.02 -0.56 5.24
N ARG A 34 9.05 0.49 6.08
CA ARG A 34 7.83 1.07 6.68
C ARG A 34 6.90 1.63 5.61
N TYR A 35 7.45 2.36 4.65
CA TYR A 35 6.68 2.90 3.53
C TYR A 35 6.02 1.78 2.71
N GLN A 36 6.79 0.73 2.38
CA GLN A 36 6.27 -0.46 1.70
C GLN A 36 5.13 -1.13 2.45
N ALA A 37 5.28 -1.34 3.76
CA ALA A 37 4.24 -1.94 4.59
C ALA A 37 2.97 -1.07 4.64
N LYS A 38 3.11 0.26 4.69
CA LYS A 38 1.98 1.21 4.75
C LYS A 38 1.10 1.07 3.52
N TYR A 39 1.68 1.17 2.32
CA TYR A 39 0.87 1.12 1.11
C TYR A 39 0.34 -0.29 0.79
N VAL A 40 1.07 -1.36 1.16
CA VAL A 40 0.57 -2.74 1.05
C VAL A 40 -0.67 -2.93 1.92
N SER A 41 -0.64 -2.42 3.16
CA SER A 41 -1.74 -2.54 4.11
C SER A 41 -3.00 -1.82 3.62
N VAL A 42 -2.84 -0.61 3.07
CA VAL A 42 -3.97 0.17 2.54
C VAL A 42 -4.60 -0.50 1.32
N ILE A 43 -3.79 -1.03 0.39
CA ILE A 43 -4.31 -1.78 -0.77
C ILE A 43 -5.11 -3.00 -0.27
N TRP A 44 -4.56 -3.75 0.68
CA TRP A 44 -5.21 -4.93 1.23
C TRP A 44 -6.56 -4.62 1.87
N GLN A 45 -6.63 -3.54 2.67
CA GLN A 45 -7.88 -3.08 3.28
C GLN A 45 -8.93 -2.67 2.25
N LYS A 46 -8.54 -2.17 1.08
CA LYS A 46 -9.47 -1.84 0.00
C LYS A 46 -9.96 -3.05 -0.78
N LEU A 47 -9.16 -4.12 -0.85
CA LEU A 47 -9.50 -5.33 -1.58
C LEU A 47 -10.51 -6.22 -0.83
N ILE A 48 -10.49 -6.16 0.50
CA ILE A 48 -11.33 -7.02 1.34
C ILE A 48 -12.50 -6.20 1.88
N PRO A 49 -13.76 -6.57 1.57
CA PRO A 49 -14.94 -5.96 2.18
C PRO A 49 -14.84 -6.05 3.69
N SER A 50 -15.16 -4.97 4.40
CA SER A 50 -15.15 -5.03 5.86
C SER A 50 -16.29 -5.94 6.33
N GLN A 51 -16.10 -6.62 7.47
CA GLN A 51 -17.15 -7.45 8.05
C GLN A 51 -18.41 -6.64 8.43
N ALA A 52 -18.30 -5.32 8.52
CA ALA A 52 -19.41 -4.40 8.77
C ALA A 52 -20.19 -4.01 7.50
N ASP A 53 -19.72 -4.40 6.32
CA ASP A 53 -20.38 -4.14 5.03
C ASP A 53 -21.34 -5.28 4.61
N PHE A 54 -21.62 -6.23 5.52
CA PHE A 54 -22.57 -7.35 5.37
C PHE A 54 -23.79 -7.22 6.26
#